data_AF-A0A7C4ZRQ1-F1
#
_entry.id   AF-A0A7C4ZRQ1-F1
#
_cell.length_a   1.000
_cell.length_b   1.000
_cell.length_c   1.000
_cell.angle_alpha   90.00
_cell.angle_beta   90.00
_cell.angle_gamma   90.00
#
_symmetry.space_group_name_H-M   'P 1'
#
loop_
_entity.id
_entity.type
_entity.pdbx_description
1 polymer ?
#
loop_
_entity_poly.entity_id
_entity_poly.type
_entity_poly.pdbx_seq_one_letter_code
_entity_poly.pdbx_strand_id
1 'polypeptide(L)' 'MGRTIDVGCGLGFSALMLMLYLGNVEYLVGVDISSEKIRKAERLNLYNELHVVNIQNFNPEEKFDTLIAQRFYTAFQLVR' A
#
# COMPACT_ATOMS: atom_id res chain seq x y z
N MET A 1 9.74 11.59 5.02
CA MET A 1 9.01 11.24 3.78
C MET A 1 7.59 11.73 3.98
N GLY A 2 7.06 12.45 2.99
CA GLY A 2 5.67 12.92 3.02
C GLY A 2 4.68 11.80 2.74
N ARG A 3 3.65 12.08 1.95
CA ARG A 3 2.58 11.12 1.63
C ARG A 3 3.11 9.98 0.78
N THR A 4 2.96 8.75 1.27
CA THR A 4 3.46 7.54 0.63
C THR A 4 2.31 6.59 0.29
N ILE A 5 2.35 6.00 -0.90
CA ILE A 5 1.41 4.94 -1.31
C ILE A 5 2.14 3.60 -1.47
N ASP A 6 1.61 2.53 -0.88
CA ASP A 6 2.03 1.14 -1.07
C ASP A 6 1.01 0.39 -1.93
N VAL A 7 1.36 0.14 -3.19
CA VAL A 7 0.50 -0.49 -4.20
C VAL A 7 0.71 -2.00 -4.20
N GLY A 8 -0.38 -2.75 -3.99
CA GLY A 8 -0.32 -4.18 -3.71
C GLY A 8 0.18 -4.44 -2.30
N CYS A 9 -0.27 -3.64 -1.32
CA CYS A 9 0.27 -3.62 0.04
C CYS A 9 0.12 -4.95 0.78
N GLY A 10 -0.78 -5.82 0.32
CA GLY A 10 -1.00 -7.15 0.85
C GLY A 10 -1.25 -7.13 2.36
N LEU A 11 -0.38 -7.84 3.10
CA LEU A 11 -0.44 -7.94 4.56
C LEU A 11 0.38 -6.87 5.28
N GLY A 12 0.95 -5.88 4.58
CA GLY A 12 1.68 -4.78 5.21
C GLY A 12 3.19 -4.94 5.34
N PHE A 13 3.82 -5.80 4.53
CA PHE A 13 5.27 -6.04 4.62
C PHE A 13 6.09 -4.76 4.37
N SER A 14 5.78 -4.00 3.32
CA SER A 14 6.50 -2.75 3.02
C SER A 14 6.34 -1.73 4.15
N ALA A 15 5.12 -1.56 4.67
CA ALA A 15 4.86 -0.66 5.80
C ALA A 15 5.65 -1.05 7.05
N LEU A 16 5.71 -2.35 7.37
CA LEU A 16 6.50 -2.84 8.49
C LEU A 16 8.00 -2.49 8.32
N MET A 17 8.54 -2.66 7.12
CA MET A 17 9.94 -2.31 6.82
C MET A 17 10.18 -0.81 6.92
N LEU A 18 9.25 0.03 6.43
CA LEU A 18 9.36 1.49 6.55
C LEU A 18 9.40 1.92 8.02
N MET A 19 8.50 1.39 8.85
CA MET A 19 8.42 1.73 10.27
C MET A 19 9.66 1.30 11.05
N LEU A 20 10.18 0.10 10.79
CA LEU A 20 11.33 -0.44 11.53
C LEU A 20 12.67 0.18 11.12
N TYR A 21 12.85 0.52 9.83
CA TYR A 21 14.18 0.87 9.31
C TYR A 21 14.33 2.31 8.80
N LEU A 22 13.24 2.94 8.37
CA LEU A 22 13.30 4.24 7.69
C LEU A 22 12.64 5.38 8.48
N GLY A 23 11.83 5.05 9.48
CA GLY A 23 11.50 5.88 10.65
C GLY A 23 10.76 7.19 10.42
N ASN A 24 10.45 7.57 9.17
CA ASN A 24 9.98 8.92 8.85
C ASN A 24 8.94 8.92 7.72
N VAL A 25 7.85 8.15 7.84
CA VAL A 25 6.70 8.28 6.93
C VAL A 25 5.60 9.02 7.66
N GLU A 26 5.26 10.22 7.21
CA GLU A 26 4.22 11.05 7.83
C GLU A 26 2.82 10.49 7.60
N TYR A 27 2.59 9.98 6.39
CA TYR A 27 1.28 9.46 6.00
C TYR A 27 1.42 8.31 4.99
N LEU A 28 0.92 7.14 5.34
CA LEU A 28 1.03 5.93 4.55
C LEU A 28 -0.35 5.39 4.16
N VAL A 29 -0.56 5.25 2.85
CA VAL A 29 -1.78 4.70 2.26
C VAL A 29 -1.47 3.36 1.61
N GLY A 30 -2.21 2.32 1.97
CA GLY A 30 -2.10 0.99 1.37
C GLY A 30 -3.25 0.71 0.42
N VAL A 31 -2.94 0.17 -0.77
CA VAL A 31 -3.95 -0.26 -1.75
C VAL A 31 -3.71 -1.73 -2.10
N ASP A 32 -4.74 -2.56 -2.01
CA ASP A 32 -4.69 -3.95 -2.51
C ASP A 32 -6.07 -4.36 -3.06
N ILE A 33 -6.09 -5.23 -4.08
CA ILE A 33 -7.34 -5.74 -4.65
C ILE A 33 -8.03 -6.75 -3.72
N SER A 34 -7.30 -7.37 -2.80
CA SER A 34 -7.79 -8.41 -1.91
C SER A 34 -8.35 -7.82 -0.61
N SER A 35 -9.68 -7.86 -0.47
CA SER A 35 -10.36 -7.48 0.77
C SER A 35 -9.91 -8.30 1.98
N GLU A 36 -9.54 -9.58 1.76
CA GLU A 36 -9.07 -10.45 2.84
C GLU A 36 -7.73 -9.97 3.41
N LYS A 37 -6.80 -9.59 2.53
CA LYS A 37 -5.49 -9.07 2.93
C LYS A 37 -5.62 -7.72 3.64
N ILE A 38 -6.45 -6.82 3.11
CA ILE A 38 -6.72 -5.52 3.75
C ILE A 38 -7.27 -5.69 5.17
N ARG A 39 -8.29 -6.56 5.39
CA ARG A 39 -8.80 -6.84 6.74
C ARG A 39 -7.76 -7.37 7.72
N LYS A 40 -6.74 -8.08 7.22
CA LYS A 40 -5.62 -8.55 8.04
C LYS A 40 -4.62 -7.42 8.30
N ALA A 41 -4.34 -6.59 7.30
CA ALA A 41 -3.43 -5.43 7.41
C ALA A 41 -3.96 -4.34 8.35
N GLU A 42 -5.28 -4.10 8.36
CA GLU A 42 -5.94 -3.16 9.30
C GLU A 42 -5.61 -3.49 10.76
N ARG A 43 -5.51 -4.78 11.10
CA ARG A 43 -5.20 -5.24 12.47
C ARG A 43 -3.76 -4.95 12.90
N LEU A 44 -2.86 -4.71 11.94
CA LEU A 44 -1.47 -4.37 12.24
C LEU A 44 -1.29 -2.88 12.55
N ASN A 45 -2.29 -2.05 12.22
CA ASN A 45 -2.27 -0.61 12.46
C ASN A 45 -1.01 0.11 11.92
N LEU A 46 -0.54 -0.33 10.74
CA LEU A 46 0.68 0.20 10.09
C LEU A 46 0.38 1.31 9.08
N TYR A 47 -0.88 1.54 8.74
CA TYR A 47 -1.30 2.46 7.68
C TYR A 47 -2.23 3.52 8.26
N ASN A 48 -2.15 4.72 7.70
CA ASN A 48 -3.12 5.78 7.98
C ASN A 48 -4.44 5.51 7.25
N GLU A 49 -4.36 4.96 6.03
CA GLU A 49 -5.52 4.54 5.24
C GLU A 49 -5.26 3.23 4.49
N LEU A 50 -6.30 2.42 4.34
CA LEU A 50 -6.28 1.18 3.57
C LEU A 50 -7.48 1.12 2.64
N HIS A 51 -7.23 0.78 1.37
CA HIS A 51 -8.25 0.76 0.32
C HIS A 51 -8.27 -0.60 -0.38
N VAL A 52 -9.46 -1.20 -0.45
CA VAL A 52 -9.72 -2.38 -1.29
C VAL A 52 -10.10 -1.91 -2.70
N VAL A 53 -9.13 -1.83 -3.60
CA VAL A 53 -9.38 -1.31 -4.95
C VAL A 53 -8.33 -1.81 -5.94
N ASN A 54 -8.72 -1.99 -7.21
CA ASN A 54 -7.75 -2.13 -8.29
C ASN A 54 -7.07 -0.77 -8.49
N ILE A 55 -5.73 -0.74 -8.47
CA ILE A 55 -4.97 0.52 -8.62
C ILE A 55 -5.35 1.31 -9.88
N GLN A 56 -5.80 0.66 -10.95
CA GLN A 56 -6.26 1.33 -12.18
C GLN A 56 -7.51 2.20 -11.96
N ASN A 57 -8.29 1.87 -10.94
CA ASN A 57 -9.51 2.59 -10.55
C ASN A 57 -9.28 3.47 -9.31
N PHE A 58 -8.07 3.49 -8.75
CA PHE A 58 -7.76 4.30 -7.60
C PHE A 58 -7.48 5.74 -8.06
N ASN A 59 -8.35 6.66 -7.64
CA ASN A 59 -8.29 8.08 -8.00
C ASN A 59 -8.19 8.93 -6.73
N PRO A 60 -6.98 9.14 -6.18
CA PRO A 60 -6.79 9.94 -4.98
C PRO A 60 -6.98 11.43 -5.27
N GLU A 61 -7.60 12.16 -4.35
CA GLU A 61 -7.71 13.63 -4.45
C GLU A 61 -6.37 14.33 -4.24
N GLU A 62 -5.51 13.74 -3.40
CA GLU A 62 -4.19 14.25 -3.06
C GLU A 62 -3.08 13.45 -3.75
N LYS A 63 -1.96 14.12 -4.06
CA LYS A 63 -0.78 13.48 -4.67
C LYS A 63 0.08 12.79 -3.61
N PHE A 64 0.84 11.79 -4.04
CA PHE A 64 1.84 11.10 -3.23
C PHE A 64 3.26 11.54 -3.61
N ASP A 65 4.11 11.71 -2.62
CA ASP A 65 5.54 12.03 -2.78
C ASP A 65 6.35 10.76 -3.09
N THR A 66 5.91 9.63 -2.55
CA THR A 66 6.59 8.34 -2.69
C THR A 66 5.60 7.26 -3.11
N LEU A 67 6.00 6.44 -4.09
CA LEU A 67 5.27 5.25 -4.51
C LEU A 67 6.11 4.00 -4.26
N ILE A 68 5.51 3.01 -3.61
CA ILE A 68 6.06 1.68 -3.39
C ILE A 68 5.19 0.69 -4.16
N ALA A 69 5.81 -0.14 -4.99
CA ALA A 69 5.12 -1.18 -5.74
C ALA A 69 5.99 -2.44 -5.78
N GLN A 70 5.98 -3.21 -4.69
CA GLN A 70 6.74 -4.45 -4.62
C GLN A 70 5.95 -5.60 -5.24
N ARG A 71 6.57 -6.33 -6.18
CA ARG A 71 6.01 -7.53 -6.83
C ARG A 71 4.68 -7.32 -7.58
N PHE A 72 4.32 -6.07 -7.88
CA PHE A 72 3.12 -5.74 -8.67
C PHE A 72 3.21 -6.24 -10.12
N TYR A 73 4.43 -6.21 -10.70
CA TYR A 73 4.67 -6.57 -12.11
C TYR A 73 4.42 -8.05 -12.44
N THR A 74 4.73 -8.98 -11.53
CA THR A 74 4.52 -10.41 -11.75
C THR A 74 3.04 -10.80 -11.65
N ALA A 75 2.27 -10.15 -10.78
CA ALA A 75 0.83 -10.35 -10.73
C ALA A 75 0.15 -9.79 -12.00
N PHE A 76 0.53 -8.60 -12.46
CA PHE A 76 -0.07 -7.96 -13.63
C PHE A 76 0.16 -8.72 -14.95
N GLN A 77 1.28 -9.45 -15.08
CA GLN A 77 1.51 -10.34 -16.23
C GLN A 77 0.65 -11.61 -16.21
N LEU A 78 0.19 -12.07 -15.04
CA LEU A 78 -0.64 -13.27 -14.91
C LEU A 78 -2.14 -13.00 -15.16
N VAL A 79 -2.57 -11.74 -15.15
CA VAL A 79 -3.98 -11.34 -15.39
C VAL A 79 -4.21 -10.75 -16.79
N ARG A 80 -3.27 -10.96 -17.72
CA ARG A 80 -3.43 -10.66 -19.15
C ARG A 80 -3.60 -11.93 -19.96
#